data_AF-A0A800M8M5-F1
#
_entry.id   AF-A0A800M8M5-F1
#
_cell.length_a   1.000
_cell.length_b   1.000
_cell.length_c   1.000
_cell.angle_alpha   90.00
_cell.angle_beta   90.00
_cell.angle_gamma   90.00
#
_symmetry.space_group_name_H-M   'P 1'
#
loop_
_entity.id
_entity.type
_entity.pdbx_description
1 polymer ?
#
loop_
_entity_poly.entity_id
_entity_poly.type
_entity_poly.pdbx_seq_one_letter_code
_entity_poly.pdbx_strand_id
1 'polypeptide(L)'
;MRVHHGSGHWPARLVLVEGKTLEPGAAQLAQLRLEHPACVWLGDRIVIRNWPENATLAGGRVLDAQGNRQGLRSAPHKLFLQTRANAPESAEAWIASQLARDGVERRAALLRPSTFSMIEIDAAVAALVEAKSALLAGDWIADGPRWKQARETMAEAVNAEHRAHPERPGLAMELLRPLAQKAFPIGDVFAGLLNDLCQNRFKRQAKYIVALSHKPALPPHLRAAGEQIRKALAEADPPARKLLAGTSEGSQALRFLIEAGEVVEVSPELAMGAAQFNRFRMLLKKHLRTHGQATASELRQALGTTRRILIPLLEKMDRDGVTLRQGDVRVLRAEK
;
A
#
# COMPACT_ATOMS: atom_id res chain seq x y z
N MET A 1 21.28 -8.52 -47.56
CA MET A 1 21.61 -9.93 -47.23
C MET A 1 20.32 -10.72 -47.08
N ARG A 2 20.37 -12.04 -46.97
CA ARG A 2 19.17 -12.88 -46.77
C ARG A 2 19.23 -13.58 -45.42
N VAL A 3 18.12 -13.51 -44.69
CA VAL A 3 17.93 -14.18 -43.39
C VAL A 3 17.03 -15.37 -43.63
N HIS A 4 17.50 -16.55 -43.24
CA HIS A 4 16.77 -17.80 -43.30
C HIS A 4 16.27 -18.17 -41.91
N HIS A 5 14.99 -18.50 -41.82
CA HIS A 5 14.31 -18.92 -40.59
C HIS A 5 13.17 -19.86 -40.95
N GLY A 6 13.07 -20.98 -40.24
CA GLY A 6 12.14 -22.06 -40.61
C GLY A 6 12.32 -22.50 -42.06
N SER A 7 11.24 -22.48 -42.84
CA SER A 7 11.23 -22.77 -44.28
C SER A 7 11.31 -21.53 -45.17
N GLY A 8 11.42 -20.32 -44.61
CA GLY A 8 11.39 -19.06 -45.34
C GLY A 8 12.76 -18.38 -45.45
N HIS A 9 12.81 -17.37 -46.33
CA HIS A 9 13.96 -16.48 -46.49
C HIS A 9 13.49 -15.04 -46.73
N TRP A 10 14.13 -14.09 -46.06
CA TRP A 10 13.74 -12.68 -46.08
C TRP A 10 14.93 -11.79 -46.45
N PRO A 11 14.78 -10.85 -47.39
CA PRO A 11 15.73 -9.76 -47.56
C PRO A 11 15.82 -8.94 -46.28
N ALA A 12 17.05 -8.68 -45.83
CA ALA A 12 17.31 -7.93 -44.62
C ALA A 12 18.52 -7.01 -44.74
N ARG A 13 18.49 -5.92 -43.97
CA ARG A 13 19.65 -5.08 -43.65
C ARG A 13 20.10 -5.37 -42.22
N LEU A 14 21.39 -5.69 -42.04
CA LEU A 14 22.00 -5.88 -40.73
C LEU A 14 22.64 -4.59 -40.25
N VAL A 15 22.34 -4.22 -39.01
CA VAL A 15 22.92 -3.07 -38.33
C VAL A 15 23.59 -3.56 -37.06
N LEU A 16 24.92 -3.50 -37.01
CA LEU A 16 25.67 -3.81 -35.79
C LEU A 16 25.41 -2.73 -34.73
N VAL A 17 25.27 -3.16 -33.48
CA VAL A 17 25.05 -2.23 -32.36
C VAL A 17 26.30 -1.38 -32.13
N GLU A 18 27.50 -1.96 -32.32
CA GLU A 18 28.80 -1.31 -32.14
C GLU A 18 29.70 -1.57 -33.38
N GLY A 19 30.62 -0.66 -33.68
CA GLY A 19 31.51 -0.83 -34.83
C GLY A 19 30.80 -0.90 -36.20
N LYS A 20 31.57 -1.30 -37.22
CA LYS A 20 31.11 -1.45 -38.62
C LYS A 20 31.42 -2.83 -39.20
N THR A 21 32.30 -3.59 -38.58
CA THR A 21 32.78 -4.89 -39.03
C THR A 21 32.65 -5.90 -37.90
N LEU A 22 32.43 -7.16 -38.26
CA LEU A 22 32.42 -8.29 -37.35
C LEU A 22 33.46 -9.29 -37.87
N GLU A 23 34.48 -9.57 -37.06
CA GLU A 23 35.53 -10.51 -37.44
C GLU A 23 35.03 -11.97 -37.38
N PRO A 24 35.58 -12.88 -38.21
CA PRO A 24 35.24 -14.30 -38.15
C PRO A 24 35.41 -14.88 -36.74
N GLY A 25 34.38 -15.57 -36.25
CA GLY A 25 34.36 -16.17 -34.91
C GLY A 25 33.96 -15.21 -33.77
N ALA A 26 33.85 -13.91 -34.03
CA ALA A 26 33.32 -12.96 -33.05
C ALA A 26 31.79 -13.01 -33.00
N ALA A 27 31.24 -12.70 -31.82
CA ALA A 27 29.80 -12.57 -31.60
C ALA A 27 29.47 -11.14 -31.19
N GLN A 28 28.38 -10.59 -31.73
CA GLN A 28 27.97 -9.24 -31.43
C GLN A 28 26.46 -9.07 -31.58
N LEU A 29 25.89 -8.15 -30.78
CA LEU A 29 24.51 -7.72 -30.96
C LEU A 29 24.34 -6.99 -32.30
N ALA A 30 23.29 -7.37 -33.02
CA ALA A 30 22.90 -6.78 -34.29
C ALA A 30 21.38 -6.69 -34.39
N GLN A 31 20.89 -5.67 -35.12
CA GLN A 31 19.50 -5.55 -35.51
C GLN A 31 19.34 -5.97 -36.97
N LEU A 32 18.47 -6.94 -37.21
CA LEU A 32 18.02 -7.31 -38.55
C LEU A 32 16.76 -6.52 -38.90
N ARG A 33 16.83 -5.75 -39.99
CA ARG A 33 15.70 -5.00 -40.53
C ARG A 33 15.21 -5.74 -41.76
N LEU A 34 14.15 -6.52 -41.58
CA LEU A 34 13.52 -7.28 -42.65
C LEU A 34 12.70 -6.36 -43.55
N GLU A 35 12.71 -6.62 -44.85
CA GLU A 35 11.88 -5.88 -45.82
C GLU A 35 10.40 -6.30 -45.77
N HIS A 36 10.14 -7.54 -45.36
CA HIS A 36 8.80 -8.07 -45.16
C HIS A 36 8.64 -8.63 -43.74
N PRO A 37 7.42 -8.64 -43.17
CA PRO A 37 7.15 -9.29 -41.90
C PRO A 37 7.56 -10.77 -41.91
N ALA A 38 8.13 -11.23 -40.80
CA ALA A 38 8.45 -12.64 -40.55
C ALA A 38 7.88 -13.07 -39.20
N CYS A 39 7.42 -14.31 -39.12
CA CYS A 39 7.02 -14.90 -37.85
C CYS A 39 8.26 -15.48 -37.17
N VAL A 40 8.74 -14.81 -36.13
CA VAL A 40 9.90 -15.25 -35.34
C VAL A 40 9.53 -15.29 -33.87
N TRP A 41 10.05 -16.25 -33.14
CA TRP A 41 9.89 -16.37 -31.70
C TRP A 41 11.18 -16.01 -30.98
N LEU A 42 11.02 -15.65 -29.71
CA LEU A 42 12.13 -15.42 -28.80
C LEU A 42 12.96 -16.70 -28.64
N GLY A 43 14.25 -16.63 -28.93
CA GLY A 43 15.18 -17.77 -28.85
C GLY A 43 15.41 -18.49 -30.17
N ASP A 44 14.66 -18.17 -31.23
CA ASP A 44 14.81 -18.83 -32.53
C ASP A 44 16.20 -18.62 -33.12
N ARG A 45 16.74 -19.68 -33.73
CA ARG A 45 18.01 -19.65 -34.45
C ARG A 45 17.76 -19.25 -35.91
N ILE A 46 18.64 -18.42 -36.44
CA ILE A 46 18.57 -17.91 -37.81
C ILE A 46 19.92 -18.07 -38.50
N VAL A 47 19.89 -18.15 -39.83
CA VAL A 47 21.09 -18.19 -40.66
C VAL A 47 21.10 -16.96 -41.58
N ILE A 48 22.23 -16.27 -41.63
CA ILE A 48 22.43 -15.08 -42.45
C ILE A 48 23.36 -15.45 -43.60
N ARG A 49 22.85 -15.30 -44.83
CA ARG A 49 23.59 -15.55 -46.07
C ARG A 49 23.76 -14.28 -46.88
N ASN A 50 24.74 -14.29 -47.77
CA ASN A 50 24.90 -13.18 -48.72
C ASN A 50 23.74 -13.12 -49.72
N TRP A 51 23.67 -12.05 -50.51
CA TRP A 51 22.53 -11.80 -51.41
C TRP A 51 22.28 -12.91 -52.46
N PRO A 52 23.32 -13.47 -53.11
CA PRO A 52 23.17 -14.61 -54.04
C PRO A 52 22.97 -15.96 -53.34
N GLU A 53 22.97 -16.00 -52.00
CA GLU A 53 22.89 -17.20 -51.16
C GLU A 53 24.01 -18.23 -51.34
N ASN A 54 25.10 -17.94 -52.03
CA ASN A 54 26.20 -18.90 -52.23
C ASN A 54 27.17 -18.98 -51.04
N ALA A 55 27.07 -18.08 -50.05
CA ALA A 55 27.90 -18.11 -48.85
C ALA A 55 27.11 -17.79 -47.57
N THR A 56 27.38 -18.55 -46.50
CA THR A 56 26.90 -18.26 -45.15
C THR A 56 27.81 -17.23 -44.49
N LEU A 57 27.23 -16.11 -44.06
CA LEU A 57 27.96 -15.01 -43.44
C LEU A 57 28.00 -15.17 -41.92
N ALA A 58 26.89 -15.52 -41.29
CA ALA A 58 26.77 -15.66 -39.84
C ALA A 58 25.55 -16.51 -39.44
N GLY A 59 25.56 -17.01 -38.21
CA GLY A 59 24.35 -17.46 -37.51
C GLY A 59 23.84 -16.37 -36.57
N GLY A 60 22.64 -16.54 -36.04
CA GLY A 60 22.09 -15.64 -35.02
C GLY A 60 21.01 -16.28 -34.17
N ARG A 61 20.67 -15.61 -33.07
CA ARG A 61 19.52 -15.93 -32.22
C ARG A 61 18.63 -14.71 -32.07
N VAL A 62 17.32 -14.91 -32.12
CA VAL A 62 16.32 -13.84 -31.93
C VAL A 62 16.21 -13.52 -30.44
N LEU A 63 16.77 -12.38 -30.03
CA LEU A 63 16.75 -11.93 -28.63
C LEU A 63 15.54 -11.04 -28.31
N ASP A 64 15.06 -10.29 -29.31
CA ASP A 64 13.90 -9.41 -29.23
C ASP A 64 13.21 -9.35 -30.61
N ALA A 65 11.94 -9.73 -30.67
CA ALA A 65 11.15 -9.73 -31.89
C ALA A 65 10.51 -8.36 -32.19
N GLN A 66 10.40 -7.47 -31.19
CA GLN A 66 9.72 -6.17 -31.30
C GLN A 66 10.70 -5.00 -31.12
N GLY A 67 11.94 -5.17 -31.59
CA GLY A 67 13.02 -4.20 -31.37
C GLY A 67 12.74 -2.81 -31.96
N ASN A 68 12.88 -1.76 -31.14
CA ASN A 68 12.70 -0.38 -31.56
C ASN A 68 13.94 0.16 -32.33
N ARG A 69 13.72 0.74 -33.52
CA ARG A 69 14.74 1.36 -34.36
C ARG A 69 15.55 2.46 -33.65
N GLN A 70 14.91 3.24 -32.78
CA GLN A 70 15.53 4.38 -32.09
C GLN A 70 16.28 3.95 -30.81
N GLY A 71 15.88 2.83 -30.19
CA GLY A 71 16.40 2.37 -28.90
C GLY A 71 17.63 1.48 -28.97
N LEU A 72 18.06 1.07 -30.17
CA LEU A 72 19.08 0.02 -30.37
C LEU A 72 20.40 0.27 -29.61
N ARG A 73 20.83 1.53 -29.52
CA ARG A 73 22.10 1.91 -28.85
C ARG A 73 21.92 2.44 -27.43
N SER A 74 20.70 2.50 -26.91
CA SER A 74 20.47 2.93 -25.53
C SER A 74 21.08 1.93 -24.56
N ALA A 75 21.74 2.42 -23.50
CA ALA A 75 22.38 1.55 -22.51
C ALA A 75 21.42 0.52 -21.88
N PRO A 76 20.16 0.88 -21.52
CA PRO A 76 19.22 -0.09 -20.96
C PRO A 76 18.84 -1.21 -21.95
N HIS A 77 18.63 -0.86 -23.22
CA HIS A 77 18.30 -1.85 -24.24
C HIS A 77 19.49 -2.75 -24.58
N LYS A 78 20.71 -2.20 -24.60
CA LYS A 78 21.94 -3.00 -24.75
C LYS A 78 22.07 -4.00 -23.62
N LEU A 79 21.91 -3.58 -22.37
CA LEU A 79 22.00 -4.47 -21.22
C LEU A 79 20.96 -5.59 -21.31
N PHE A 80 19.71 -5.24 -21.62
CA PHE A 80 18.63 -6.21 -21.86
C PHE A 80 19.01 -7.29 -22.91
N LEU A 81 19.54 -6.88 -24.06
CA LEU A 81 19.96 -7.81 -25.10
C LEU A 81 21.21 -8.61 -24.70
N GLN A 82 22.19 -7.99 -24.03
CA GLN A 82 23.42 -8.65 -23.56
C GLN A 82 23.11 -9.74 -22.53
N THR A 83 22.21 -9.47 -21.57
CA THR A 83 21.77 -10.47 -20.59
C THR A 83 21.22 -11.72 -21.27
N ARG A 84 20.39 -11.56 -22.31
CA ARG A 84 19.85 -12.70 -23.08
C ARG A 84 20.90 -13.39 -23.93
N ALA A 85 21.83 -12.64 -24.52
CA ALA A 85 22.91 -13.19 -25.34
C ALA A 85 23.89 -14.04 -24.52
N ASN A 86 24.19 -13.62 -23.28
CA ASN A 86 25.13 -14.32 -22.39
C ASN A 86 24.54 -15.60 -21.80
N ALA A 87 23.21 -15.68 -21.64
CA ALA A 87 22.52 -16.84 -21.10
C ALA A 87 21.32 -17.24 -22.00
N PRO A 88 21.59 -17.71 -23.24
CA PRO A 88 20.56 -17.87 -24.26
C PRO A 88 19.60 -19.05 -24.00
N GLU A 89 19.99 -20.00 -23.14
CA GLU A 89 19.17 -21.15 -22.71
C GLU A 89 18.60 -20.97 -21.29
N SER A 90 18.77 -19.80 -20.66
CA SER A 90 18.27 -19.55 -19.29
C SER A 90 16.96 -18.75 -19.32
N ALA A 91 15.84 -19.42 -19.07
CA ALA A 91 14.55 -18.74 -18.91
C ALA A 91 14.60 -17.68 -17.80
N GLU A 92 15.32 -17.94 -16.71
CA GLU A 92 15.52 -17.01 -15.59
C GLU A 92 16.14 -15.69 -16.05
N ALA A 93 17.24 -15.74 -16.80
CA ALA A 93 17.91 -14.53 -17.31
C ALA A 93 17.00 -13.74 -18.25
N TRP A 94 16.19 -14.43 -19.07
CA TRP A 94 15.27 -13.80 -20.00
C TRP A 94 14.10 -13.12 -19.29
N ILE A 95 13.52 -13.76 -18.27
CA ILE A 95 12.48 -13.19 -17.42
C ILE A 95 13.03 -12.00 -16.64
N ALA A 96 14.19 -12.14 -15.98
CA ALA A 96 14.82 -11.07 -15.22
C ALA A 96 15.12 -9.85 -16.10
N SER A 97 15.65 -10.05 -17.31
CA SER A 97 15.87 -8.95 -18.25
C SER A 97 14.58 -8.23 -18.66
N GLN A 98 13.48 -8.97 -18.86
CA GLN A 98 12.17 -8.40 -19.21
C GLN A 98 11.60 -7.60 -18.04
N LEU A 99 11.63 -8.15 -16.83
CA LEU A 99 11.15 -7.48 -15.62
C LEU A 99 11.97 -6.23 -15.30
N ALA A 100 13.30 -6.26 -15.48
CA ALA A 100 14.13 -5.07 -15.29
C ALA A 100 13.78 -3.94 -16.27
N ARG A 101 13.41 -4.28 -17.52
CA ARG A 101 13.02 -3.32 -18.55
C ARG A 101 11.62 -2.76 -18.33
N ASP A 102 10.63 -3.65 -18.17
CA ASP A 102 9.21 -3.31 -18.22
C ASP A 102 8.62 -3.09 -16.80
N GLY A 103 9.27 -3.64 -15.78
CA GLY A 103 8.85 -3.63 -14.38
C GLY A 103 7.86 -4.73 -14.05
N VAL A 104 6.99 -5.11 -14.99
CA VAL A 104 5.91 -6.08 -14.75
C VAL A 104 5.49 -6.75 -16.06
N GLU A 105 5.03 -8.00 -15.98
CA GLU A 105 4.42 -8.72 -17.10
C GLU A 105 3.30 -9.65 -16.61
N ARG A 106 2.32 -9.94 -17.47
CA ARG A 106 1.31 -10.98 -17.20
C ARG A 106 1.98 -12.35 -17.28
N ARG A 107 1.76 -13.19 -16.27
CA ARG A 107 2.28 -14.56 -16.23
C ARG A 107 1.92 -15.37 -17.49
N ALA A 108 0.71 -15.17 -18.00
CA ALA A 108 0.22 -15.85 -19.20
C ALA A 108 0.92 -15.42 -20.50
N ALA A 109 1.55 -14.24 -20.53
CA ALA A 109 2.27 -13.70 -21.69
C ALA A 109 3.80 -13.77 -21.54
N LEU A 110 4.30 -14.11 -20.35
CA LEU A 110 5.72 -14.12 -20.02
C LEU A 110 6.49 -15.06 -20.95
N LEU A 111 7.41 -14.49 -21.73
CA LEU A 111 8.17 -15.20 -22.77
C LEU A 111 7.29 -16.02 -23.74
N ARG A 112 6.07 -15.56 -24.06
CA ARG A 112 5.21 -16.24 -25.02
C ARG A 112 4.91 -15.38 -26.26
N PRO A 113 5.15 -15.89 -27.48
CA PRO A 113 5.81 -17.17 -27.80
C PRO A 113 7.36 -17.11 -27.65
N SER A 114 7.97 -18.21 -27.21
CA SER A 114 9.43 -18.42 -27.17
C SER A 114 9.80 -19.89 -27.33
N THR A 115 11.10 -20.17 -27.40
CA THR A 115 11.65 -21.53 -27.41
C THR A 115 11.58 -22.23 -26.04
N PHE A 116 11.23 -21.52 -24.97
CA PHE A 116 11.13 -22.11 -23.63
C PHE A 116 9.79 -22.82 -23.44
N SER A 117 9.84 -24.02 -22.86
CA SER A 117 8.66 -24.76 -22.44
C SER A 117 7.98 -24.09 -21.24
N MET A 118 6.72 -24.42 -21.00
CA MET A 118 5.98 -23.92 -19.83
C MET A 118 6.64 -24.34 -18.51
N ILE A 119 7.20 -25.55 -18.46
CA ILE A 119 7.88 -26.09 -17.27
C ILE A 119 9.14 -25.26 -16.95
N GLU A 120 9.94 -24.91 -17.97
CA GLU A 120 11.13 -24.08 -17.77
C GLU A 120 10.78 -22.67 -17.31
N ILE A 121 9.72 -22.08 -17.88
CA ILE A 121 9.24 -20.76 -17.46
C ILE A 121 8.74 -20.80 -16.01
N ASP A 122 7.93 -21.79 -15.63
CA ASP A 122 7.39 -21.89 -14.28
C ASP A 122 8.49 -22.15 -13.24
N ALA A 123 9.48 -23.00 -13.56
CA ALA A 123 10.66 -23.22 -12.72
C ALA A 123 11.48 -21.95 -12.53
N ALA A 124 11.71 -21.20 -13.62
CA ALA A 124 12.44 -19.93 -13.57
C ALA A 124 11.70 -18.87 -12.75
N VAL A 125 10.37 -18.78 -12.88
CA VAL A 125 9.55 -17.91 -12.05
C VAL A 125 9.67 -18.28 -10.58
N ALA A 126 9.60 -19.56 -10.23
CA ALA A 126 9.73 -20.03 -8.85
C ALA A 126 11.09 -19.63 -8.26
N ALA A 127 12.18 -19.86 -8.98
CA ALA A 127 13.54 -19.51 -8.55
C ALA A 127 13.69 -17.98 -8.34
N LEU A 128 13.18 -17.15 -9.26
CA LEU A 128 13.25 -15.69 -9.14
C LEU A 128 12.43 -15.16 -7.96
N VAL A 129 11.28 -15.79 -7.66
CA VAL A 129 10.45 -15.43 -6.50
C VAL A 129 11.12 -15.84 -5.20
N GLU A 130 11.73 -17.03 -5.14
CA GLU A 130 12.49 -17.49 -3.98
C GLU A 130 13.69 -16.56 -3.70
N ALA A 131 14.40 -16.14 -4.74
CA ALA A 131 15.49 -15.17 -4.66
C ALA A 131 15.02 -13.73 -4.34
N LYS A 132 13.71 -13.47 -4.29
CA LYS A 132 13.10 -12.13 -4.14
C LYS A 132 13.48 -11.14 -5.25
N SER A 133 13.98 -11.64 -6.37
CA SER A 133 14.25 -10.85 -7.57
C SER A 133 12.98 -10.60 -8.38
N ALA A 134 11.95 -11.43 -8.21
CA ALA A 134 10.61 -11.21 -8.73
C ALA A 134 9.54 -11.42 -7.65
N LEU A 135 8.33 -10.93 -7.88
CA LEU A 135 7.18 -11.13 -7.00
C LEU A 135 5.91 -11.42 -7.81
N LEU A 136 5.08 -12.33 -7.29
CA LEU A 136 3.77 -12.66 -7.87
C LEU A 136 2.66 -11.80 -7.26
N ALA A 137 1.88 -11.14 -8.12
CA ALA A 137 0.76 -10.29 -7.74
C ALA A 137 -0.47 -10.64 -8.58
N GLY A 138 -1.19 -11.67 -8.15
CA GLY A 138 -2.29 -12.24 -8.94
C GLY A 138 -1.79 -12.81 -10.26
N ASP A 139 -2.30 -12.29 -11.37
CA ASP A 139 -1.90 -12.69 -12.74
C ASP A 139 -0.60 -12.04 -13.22
N TRP A 140 -0.01 -11.15 -12.41
CA TRP A 140 1.20 -10.43 -12.76
C TRP A 140 2.42 -11.02 -12.06
N ILE A 141 3.56 -10.90 -12.74
CA ILE A 141 4.89 -11.03 -12.16
C ILE A 141 5.59 -9.68 -12.27
N ALA A 142 6.17 -9.19 -11.18
CA ALA A 142 6.82 -7.89 -11.11
C ALA A 142 8.28 -8.03 -10.71
N ASP A 143 9.09 -7.05 -11.12
CA ASP A 143 10.46 -6.86 -10.65
C ASP A 143 10.48 -6.61 -9.13
N GLY A 144 11.21 -7.46 -8.39
CA GLY A 144 11.26 -7.43 -6.94
C GLY A 144 11.82 -6.12 -6.36
N PRO A 145 12.99 -5.63 -6.82
CA PRO A 145 13.54 -4.34 -6.39
C PRO A 145 12.59 -3.17 -6.62
N ARG A 146 12.01 -3.05 -7.82
CA ARG A 146 11.05 -2.00 -8.15
C ARG A 146 9.76 -2.11 -7.34
N TRP A 147 9.27 -3.32 -7.10
CA TRP A 147 8.13 -3.57 -6.23
C TRP A 147 8.37 -3.09 -4.80
N LYS A 148 9.53 -3.46 -4.23
CA LYS A 148 9.94 -3.02 -2.90
C LYS A 148 10.00 -1.49 -2.82
N GLN A 149 10.59 -0.83 -3.81
CA GLN A 149 10.66 0.64 -3.87
C GLN A 149 9.27 1.27 -3.96
N ALA A 150 8.36 0.69 -4.74
CA ALA A 150 6.98 1.16 -4.86
C ALA A 150 6.22 1.04 -3.52
N ARG A 151 6.35 -0.11 -2.84
CA ARG A 151 5.78 -0.30 -1.50
C ARG A 151 6.34 0.71 -0.51
N GLU A 152 7.65 0.93 -0.48
CA GLU A 152 8.30 1.88 0.42
C GLU A 152 7.83 3.32 0.14
N THR A 153 7.66 3.68 -1.12
CA THR A 153 7.09 4.98 -1.52
C THR A 153 5.64 5.14 -1.03
N MET A 154 4.81 4.10 -1.17
CA MET A 154 3.44 4.12 -0.64
C MET A 154 3.41 4.19 0.88
N ALA A 155 4.27 3.42 1.57
CA ALA A 155 4.40 3.44 3.02
C ALA A 155 4.82 4.83 3.53
N GLU A 156 5.77 5.48 2.86
CA GLU A 156 6.21 6.83 3.21
C GLU A 156 5.12 7.86 2.96
N ALA A 157 4.33 7.74 1.89
CA ALA A 157 3.18 8.61 1.67
C ALA A 157 2.16 8.52 2.81
N VAL A 158 1.86 7.31 3.29
CA VAL A 158 0.96 7.10 4.44
C VAL A 158 1.55 7.70 5.72
N ASN A 159 2.84 7.48 5.98
CA ASN A 159 3.50 8.02 7.17
C ASN A 159 3.62 9.55 7.14
N ALA A 160 3.89 10.13 5.97
CA ALA A 160 3.92 11.56 5.77
C ALA A 160 2.54 12.20 6.04
N GLU A 161 1.47 11.57 5.58
CA GLU A 161 0.10 12.00 5.88
C GLU A 161 -0.18 12.00 7.38
N HIS A 162 0.20 10.95 8.11
CA HIS A 162 0.05 10.91 9.57
C HIS A 162 0.86 11.99 10.30
N ARG A 163 2.06 12.35 9.79
CA ARG A 163 2.88 13.42 10.38
C ARG A 163 2.29 14.81 10.11
N ALA A 164 1.79 15.04 8.90
CA ALA A 164 1.19 16.31 8.49
C ALA A 164 -0.19 16.53 9.11
N HIS A 165 -0.98 15.45 9.21
CA HIS A 165 -2.36 15.45 9.68
C HIS A 165 -2.59 14.34 10.72
N PRO A 166 -2.04 14.46 11.95
CA PRO A 166 -2.14 13.43 12.98
C PRO A 166 -3.58 13.14 13.44
N GLU A 167 -4.51 14.06 13.20
CA GLU A 167 -5.93 13.93 13.49
C GLU A 167 -6.67 12.99 12.53
N ARG A 168 -6.12 12.78 11.32
CA ARG A 168 -6.78 11.97 10.30
C ARG A 168 -6.63 10.47 10.60
N PRO A 169 -7.64 9.66 10.22
CA PRO A 169 -7.61 8.21 10.43
C PRO A 169 -6.53 7.52 9.58
N GLY A 170 -6.17 8.09 8.44
CA GLY A 170 -5.09 7.62 7.56
C GLY A 170 -5.16 8.23 6.16
N LEU A 171 -4.40 7.66 5.23
CA LEU A 171 -4.33 8.15 3.84
C LEU A 171 -5.38 7.44 2.98
N ALA A 172 -6.11 8.19 2.15
CA ALA A 172 -7.10 7.62 1.25
C ALA A 172 -6.45 6.72 0.19
N MET A 173 -7.01 5.52 -0.05
CA MET A 173 -6.43 4.55 -0.99
C MET A 173 -6.24 5.11 -2.40
N GLU A 174 -7.17 5.95 -2.88
CA GLU A 174 -7.08 6.57 -4.21
C GLU A 174 -5.82 7.42 -4.41
N LEU A 175 -5.29 8.02 -3.34
CA LEU A 175 -4.06 8.81 -3.41
C LEU A 175 -2.80 7.96 -3.59
N LEU A 176 -2.87 6.66 -3.29
CA LEU A 176 -1.79 5.71 -3.51
C LEU A 176 -1.77 5.15 -4.94
N ARG A 177 -2.88 5.21 -5.67
CA ARG A 177 -2.99 4.63 -7.00
C ARG A 177 -2.05 5.27 -8.03
N PRO A 178 -1.89 6.61 -8.07
CA PRO A 178 -0.90 7.25 -8.95
C PRO A 178 0.55 6.82 -8.66
N LEU A 179 0.89 6.54 -7.40
CA LEU A 179 2.23 6.05 -7.04
C LEU A 179 2.49 4.66 -7.63
N ALA A 180 1.50 3.77 -7.56
CA ALA A 180 1.58 2.46 -8.18
C ALA A 180 1.66 2.56 -9.72
N GLN A 181 0.87 3.43 -10.35
CA GLN A 181 0.89 3.64 -11.81
C GLN A 181 2.22 4.25 -12.29
N LYS A 182 2.80 5.17 -11.53
CA LYS A 182 4.14 5.72 -11.82
C LYS A 182 5.21 4.62 -11.73
N ALA A 183 5.10 3.76 -10.71
CA ALA A 183 6.01 2.63 -10.56
C ALA A 183 5.77 1.57 -11.63
N PHE A 184 4.54 1.32 -12.07
CA PHE A 184 4.19 0.28 -13.06
C PHE A 184 3.18 0.82 -14.08
N PRO A 185 3.64 1.49 -15.15
CA PRO A 185 2.73 2.14 -16.10
C PRO A 185 1.89 1.16 -16.95
N ILE A 186 2.37 -0.07 -17.12
CA ILE A 186 1.81 -1.06 -18.05
C ILE A 186 0.88 -2.06 -17.32
N GLY A 187 1.06 -2.28 -16.01
CA GLY A 187 0.35 -3.32 -15.26
C GLY A 187 -0.48 -2.77 -14.11
N ASP A 188 -1.74 -3.21 -14.01
CA ASP A 188 -2.58 -2.92 -12.83
C ASP A 188 -2.23 -3.88 -11.68
N VAL A 189 -1.18 -3.51 -10.95
CA VAL A 189 -0.70 -4.24 -9.76
C VAL A 189 -1.13 -3.60 -8.45
N PHE A 190 -2.03 -2.61 -8.49
CA PHE A 190 -2.38 -1.80 -7.34
C PHE A 190 -2.95 -2.63 -6.19
N ALA A 191 -3.84 -3.58 -6.49
CA ALA A 191 -4.41 -4.48 -5.50
C ALA A 191 -3.33 -5.34 -4.81
N GLY A 192 -2.34 -5.83 -5.58
CA GLY A 192 -1.20 -6.59 -5.05
C GLY A 192 -0.32 -5.74 -4.15
N LEU A 193 0.02 -4.51 -4.57
CA LEU A 193 0.81 -3.58 -3.76
C LEU A 193 0.11 -3.20 -2.46
N LEU A 194 -1.21 -2.98 -2.49
CA LEU A 194 -1.97 -2.71 -1.28
C LEU A 194 -2.01 -3.92 -0.33
N ASN A 195 -2.11 -5.13 -0.86
CA ASN A 195 -2.07 -6.35 -0.05
C ASN A 195 -0.69 -6.51 0.62
N ASP A 196 0.40 -6.34 -0.14
CA ASP A 196 1.77 -6.39 0.40
C ASP A 196 2.00 -5.27 1.43
N LEU A 197 1.51 -4.06 1.18
CA LEU A 197 1.57 -2.97 2.16
C LEU A 197 0.87 -3.34 3.48
N CYS A 198 -0.31 -3.96 3.42
CA CYS A 198 -1.03 -4.42 4.62
C CYS A 198 -0.32 -5.55 5.37
N GLN A 199 0.44 -6.39 4.68
CA GLN A 199 1.30 -7.39 5.33
C GLN A 199 2.51 -6.74 6.03
N ASN A 200 2.86 -5.50 5.66
CA ASN A 200 4.03 -4.78 6.16
C ASN A 200 3.67 -3.63 7.13
N ARG A 201 2.92 -3.95 8.20
CA ARG A 201 2.57 -3.03 9.30
C ARG A 201 1.56 -1.91 8.96
N PHE A 202 0.77 -2.09 7.91
CA PHE A 202 -0.37 -1.22 7.62
C PHE A 202 -1.67 -2.02 7.66
N LYS A 203 -2.81 -1.34 7.78
CA LYS A 203 -4.13 -1.95 7.68
C LYS A 203 -5.06 -1.11 6.83
N ARG A 204 -6.02 -1.78 6.18
CA ARG A 204 -7.18 -1.13 5.57
C ARG A 204 -8.18 -0.80 6.65
N GLN A 205 -8.64 0.44 6.68
CA GLN A 205 -9.73 0.89 7.53
C GLN A 205 -10.72 1.69 6.67
N ALA A 206 -11.82 1.03 6.28
CA ALA A 206 -12.75 1.52 5.28
C ALA A 206 -12.04 1.94 3.98
N LYS A 207 -12.01 3.25 3.67
CA LYS A 207 -11.38 3.81 2.47
C LYS A 207 -9.92 4.26 2.66
N TYR A 208 -9.35 4.04 3.85
CA TYR A 208 -8.04 4.52 4.24
C TYR A 208 -7.04 3.39 4.46
N ILE A 209 -5.76 3.69 4.24
CA ILE A 209 -4.63 2.92 4.72
C ILE A 209 -4.04 3.60 5.94
N VAL A 210 -3.87 2.82 7.00
CA VAL A 210 -3.41 3.30 8.31
C VAL A 210 -2.19 2.49 8.72
N ALA A 211 -1.16 3.17 9.23
CA ALA A 211 -0.02 2.51 9.82
C ALA A 211 -0.45 1.92 11.17
N LEU A 212 -0.06 0.68 11.49
CA LEU A 212 -0.41 0.07 12.76
C LEU A 212 0.17 0.81 13.96
N SER A 213 1.25 1.58 13.75
CA SER A 213 1.86 2.46 14.74
C SER A 213 1.16 3.81 14.90
N HIS A 214 0.26 4.19 13.98
CA HIS A 214 -0.42 5.49 14.05
C HIS A 214 -1.45 5.48 15.18
N LYS A 215 -1.29 6.44 16.10
CA LYS A 215 -2.31 6.80 17.07
C LYS A 215 -2.74 8.22 16.74
N PRO A 216 -4.03 8.46 16.46
CA PRO A 216 -4.51 9.80 16.24
C PRO A 216 -4.03 10.73 17.36
N ALA A 217 -3.56 11.91 17.00
CA ALA A 217 -3.06 12.90 17.95
C ALA A 217 -3.55 14.30 17.56
N LEU A 218 -3.57 15.22 18.52
CA LEU A 218 -3.89 16.60 18.22
C LEU A 218 -2.81 17.23 17.31
N PRO A 219 -3.21 17.92 16.22
CA PRO A 219 -2.32 18.73 15.41
C PRO A 219 -1.57 19.76 16.25
N PRO A 220 -0.35 20.19 15.86
CA PRO A 220 0.44 21.15 16.64
C PRO A 220 -0.33 22.41 17.05
N HIS A 221 -1.14 22.98 16.15
CA HIS A 221 -1.92 24.18 16.41
C HIS A 221 -3.07 23.98 17.42
N LEU A 222 -3.54 22.74 17.63
CA LEU A 222 -4.59 22.41 18.60
C LEU A 222 -4.06 21.87 19.93
N ARG A 223 -2.74 21.63 20.06
CA ARG A 223 -2.16 21.04 21.28
C ARG A 223 -2.42 21.88 22.52
N ALA A 224 -2.20 23.20 22.43
CA ALA A 224 -2.42 24.11 23.55
C ALA A 224 -3.89 24.12 24.01
N ALA A 225 -4.84 24.16 23.07
CA ALA A 225 -6.27 24.08 23.37
C ALA A 225 -6.64 22.73 24.02
N GLY A 226 -6.11 21.62 23.48
CA GLY A 226 -6.31 20.29 24.05
C GLY A 226 -5.74 20.13 25.46
N GLU A 227 -4.55 20.69 25.73
CA GLU A 227 -3.97 20.71 27.08
C GLU A 227 -4.79 21.55 28.05
N GLN A 228 -5.28 22.72 27.62
CA GLN A 228 -6.21 23.53 28.42
C GLN A 228 -7.49 22.76 28.75
N ILE A 229 -8.08 22.07 27.77
CA ILE A 229 -9.26 21.22 27.98
C ILE A 229 -8.94 20.09 28.95
N ARG A 230 -7.83 19.37 28.78
CA ARG A 230 -7.42 18.30 29.71
C ARG A 230 -7.23 18.81 31.13
N LYS A 231 -6.59 19.98 31.29
CA LYS A 231 -6.40 20.62 32.59
C LYS A 231 -7.73 21.01 33.23
N ALA A 232 -8.62 21.65 32.47
CA ALA A 232 -9.94 22.03 32.93
C ALA A 232 -10.82 20.83 33.31
N LEU A 233 -10.70 19.72 32.58
CA LEU A 233 -11.42 18.47 32.88
C LEU A 233 -10.82 17.66 34.03
N ALA A 234 -9.60 17.98 34.48
CA ALA A 234 -8.98 17.37 35.65
C ALA A 234 -9.45 18.00 36.97
N GLU A 235 -10.09 19.17 36.92
CA GLU A 235 -10.64 19.83 38.09
C GLU A 235 -11.85 19.06 38.68
N ALA A 236 -12.11 19.25 39.98
CA ALA A 236 -13.20 18.55 40.67
C ALA A 236 -14.59 18.94 40.12
N ASP A 237 -14.74 20.19 39.68
CA ASP A 237 -15.96 20.72 39.07
C ASP A 237 -15.65 21.28 37.67
N PRO A 238 -15.57 20.42 36.62
CA PRO A 238 -15.15 20.86 35.30
C PRO A 238 -16.11 21.91 34.71
N PRO A 239 -15.60 22.88 33.93
CA PRO A 239 -16.42 23.95 33.39
C PRO A 239 -17.48 23.43 32.41
N ALA A 240 -18.48 24.25 32.11
CA ALA A 240 -19.49 23.92 31.12
C ALA A 240 -18.85 23.61 29.76
N ARG A 241 -19.40 22.64 29.02
CA ARG A 241 -18.90 22.21 27.70
C ARG A 241 -18.72 23.40 26.73
N LYS A 242 -19.61 24.39 26.80
CA LYS A 242 -19.54 25.61 25.97
C LYS A 242 -18.26 26.43 26.20
N LEU A 243 -17.73 26.45 27.42
CA LEU A 243 -16.48 27.16 27.74
C LEU A 243 -15.26 26.42 27.16
N LEU A 244 -15.28 25.09 27.15
CA LEU A 244 -14.25 24.25 26.52
C LEU A 244 -14.24 24.42 24.99
N ALA A 245 -15.40 24.69 24.40
CA ALA A 245 -15.62 24.89 22.98
C ALA A 245 -15.77 26.38 22.59
N GLY A 246 -15.31 27.32 23.42
CA GLY A 246 -15.53 28.76 23.23
C GLY A 246 -14.80 29.37 22.04
N THR A 247 -13.77 28.70 21.52
CA THR A 247 -13.02 29.08 20.32
C THR A 247 -13.14 28.00 19.22
N SER A 248 -12.74 28.34 17.99
CA SER A 248 -12.69 27.39 16.88
C SER A 248 -11.73 26.23 17.21
N GLU A 249 -10.55 26.55 17.75
CA GLU A 249 -9.52 25.59 18.14
C GLU A 249 -9.98 24.72 19.31
N GLY A 250 -10.65 25.31 20.31
CA GLY A 250 -11.21 24.58 21.45
C GLY A 250 -12.29 23.60 21.02
N SER A 251 -13.18 24.02 20.10
CA SER A 251 -14.20 23.15 19.52
C SER A 251 -13.60 21.96 18.76
N GLN A 252 -12.57 22.20 17.95
CA GLN A 252 -11.89 21.15 17.19
C GLN A 252 -11.12 20.20 18.11
N ALA A 253 -10.40 20.73 19.09
CA ALA A 253 -9.66 19.94 20.07
C ALA A 253 -10.60 19.07 20.92
N LEU A 254 -11.72 19.62 21.39
CA LEU A 254 -12.72 18.86 22.16
C LEU A 254 -13.31 17.72 21.34
N ARG A 255 -13.66 17.98 20.07
CA ARG A 255 -14.18 16.93 19.16
C ARG A 255 -13.18 15.80 19.00
N PHE A 256 -11.92 16.13 18.73
CA PHE A 256 -10.86 15.14 18.63
C PHE A 256 -10.73 14.31 19.93
N LEU A 257 -10.73 14.96 21.10
CA LEU A 257 -10.59 14.26 22.39
C LEU A 257 -11.77 13.33 22.69
N ILE A 258 -12.98 13.68 22.22
CA ILE A 258 -14.16 12.81 22.29
C ILE A 258 -14.00 11.61 21.35
N GLU A 259 -13.62 11.84 20.10
CA GLU A 259 -13.40 10.79 19.09
C GLU A 259 -12.26 9.83 19.49
N ALA A 260 -11.21 10.35 20.13
CA ALA A 260 -10.09 9.58 20.68
C ALA A 260 -10.48 8.80 21.96
N GLY A 261 -11.66 9.07 22.54
CA GLY A 261 -12.12 8.43 23.77
C GLY A 261 -11.45 8.94 25.05
N GLU A 262 -10.70 10.05 24.98
CA GLU A 262 -10.11 10.71 26.17
C GLU A 262 -11.18 11.47 26.96
N VAL A 263 -12.23 11.95 26.28
CA VAL A 263 -13.33 12.73 26.85
C VAL A 263 -14.66 12.06 26.54
N VAL A 264 -15.55 12.02 27.54
CA VAL A 264 -16.92 11.52 27.42
C VAL A 264 -17.86 12.71 27.42
N GLU A 265 -18.69 12.82 26.37
CA GLU A 265 -19.81 13.74 26.37
C GLU A 265 -20.93 13.16 27.26
N VAL A 266 -21.07 13.73 28.45
CA VAL A 266 -22.07 13.30 29.45
C VAL A 266 -23.43 13.88 29.09
N SER A 267 -23.48 15.15 28.73
CA SER A 267 -24.68 15.84 28.23
C SER A 267 -24.28 17.00 27.30
N PRO A 268 -25.24 17.68 26.62
CA PRO A 268 -24.95 18.84 25.78
C PRO A 268 -24.23 19.99 26.51
N GLU A 269 -24.31 20.04 27.84
CA GLU A 269 -23.70 21.07 28.68
C GLU A 269 -22.51 20.57 29.52
N LEU A 270 -22.28 19.24 29.59
CA LEU A 270 -21.24 18.63 30.43
C LEU A 270 -20.39 17.63 29.64
N ALA A 271 -19.09 17.91 29.58
CA ALA A 271 -18.06 16.96 29.16
C ALA A 271 -17.22 16.54 30.38
N MET A 272 -16.70 15.33 30.35
CA MET A 272 -15.91 14.77 31.46
C MET A 272 -14.75 13.95 30.93
N GLY A 273 -13.60 13.97 31.60
CA GLY A 273 -12.50 13.06 31.25
C GLY A 273 -12.92 11.60 31.40
N ALA A 274 -12.54 10.74 30.46
CA ALA A 274 -12.96 9.33 30.44
C ALA A 274 -12.54 8.57 31.72
N ALA A 275 -11.38 8.89 32.29
CA ALA A 275 -10.94 8.32 33.56
C ALA A 275 -11.87 8.68 34.72
N GLN A 276 -12.31 9.94 34.82
CA GLN A 276 -13.23 10.41 35.86
C GLN A 276 -14.62 9.80 35.67
N PHE A 277 -15.12 9.76 34.43
CA PHE A 277 -16.40 9.12 34.09
C PHE A 277 -16.40 7.63 34.49
N ASN A 278 -15.35 6.89 34.14
CA ASN A 278 -15.21 5.48 34.49
C ASN A 278 -15.08 5.25 36.01
N ARG A 279 -14.38 6.14 36.72
CA ARG A 279 -14.33 6.13 38.19
C ARG A 279 -15.72 6.30 38.80
N PHE A 280 -16.49 7.30 38.35
CA PHE A 280 -17.85 7.51 38.85
C PHE A 280 -18.77 6.34 38.51
N ARG A 281 -18.68 5.80 37.28
CA ARG A 281 -19.41 4.59 36.88
C ARG A 281 -19.14 3.42 37.83
N MET A 282 -17.87 3.22 38.20
CA MET A 282 -17.46 2.17 39.13
C MET A 282 -18.00 2.39 40.54
N LEU A 283 -17.84 3.60 41.09
CA LEU A 283 -18.32 3.96 42.43
C LEU A 283 -19.84 3.83 42.54
N LEU A 284 -20.55 4.29 41.52
CA LEU A 284 -22.00 4.19 41.42
C LEU A 284 -22.46 2.72 41.37
N LYS A 285 -21.84 1.90 40.50
CA LYS A 285 -22.13 0.46 40.45
C LYS A 285 -21.88 -0.21 41.80
N LYS A 286 -20.77 0.12 42.47
CA LYS A 286 -20.45 -0.42 43.80
C LYS A 286 -21.53 -0.04 44.82
N HIS A 287 -21.90 1.24 44.88
CA HIS A 287 -22.88 1.73 45.85
C HIS A 287 -24.25 1.06 45.67
N LEU A 288 -24.73 0.98 44.42
CA LEU A 288 -26.01 0.34 44.11
C LEU A 288 -26.01 -1.18 44.31
N ARG A 289 -24.88 -1.87 44.09
CA ARG A 289 -24.77 -3.31 44.44
C ARG A 289 -24.89 -3.54 45.95
N THR A 290 -24.34 -2.64 46.76
CA THR A 290 -24.35 -2.78 48.23
C THR A 290 -25.70 -2.43 48.85
N HIS A 291 -26.41 -1.43 48.31
CA HIS A 291 -27.65 -0.92 48.92
C HIS A 291 -28.92 -1.30 48.15
N GLY A 292 -28.78 -1.92 46.97
CA GLY A 292 -29.88 -2.28 46.06
C GLY A 292 -30.43 -1.10 45.27
N GLN A 293 -30.79 -0.02 45.95
CA GLN A 293 -31.29 1.22 45.36
C GLN A 293 -30.71 2.44 46.09
N ALA A 294 -30.64 3.58 45.41
CA ALA A 294 -30.24 4.84 46.04
C ALA A 294 -30.91 6.05 45.38
N THR A 295 -31.24 7.05 46.19
CA THR A 295 -31.70 8.36 45.75
C THR A 295 -30.56 9.16 45.11
N ALA A 296 -30.91 10.21 44.38
CA ALA A 296 -29.91 11.15 43.86
C ALA A 296 -29.09 11.81 44.98
N SER A 297 -29.66 12.03 46.17
CA SER A 297 -28.92 12.65 47.28
C SER A 297 -27.83 11.72 47.84
N GLU A 298 -28.15 10.44 48.03
CA GLU A 298 -27.22 9.41 48.52
C GLU A 298 -26.09 9.18 47.51
N LEU A 299 -26.43 9.05 46.23
CA LEU A 299 -25.42 8.91 45.16
C LEU A 299 -24.51 10.15 45.08
N ARG A 300 -25.04 11.35 45.32
CA ARG A 300 -24.22 12.57 45.37
C ARG A 300 -23.16 12.50 46.46
N GLN A 301 -23.57 12.09 47.66
CA GLN A 301 -22.67 11.96 48.80
C GLN A 301 -21.64 10.86 48.56
N ALA A 302 -22.06 9.71 48.04
CA ALA A 302 -21.19 8.58 47.75
C ALA A 302 -20.14 8.88 46.66
N LEU A 303 -20.51 9.64 45.62
CA LEU A 303 -19.60 10.02 44.54
C LEU A 303 -18.77 11.28 44.89
N GLY A 304 -19.12 12.00 45.95
CA GLY A 304 -18.42 13.22 46.37
C GLY A 304 -18.48 14.33 45.32
N THR A 305 -19.64 14.53 44.69
CA THR A 305 -19.80 15.47 43.57
C THR A 305 -20.95 16.45 43.77
N THR A 306 -21.11 17.39 42.85
CA THR A 306 -22.16 18.43 42.88
C THR A 306 -23.44 17.92 42.19
N ARG A 307 -24.60 18.55 42.48
CA ARG A 307 -25.85 18.23 41.75
C ARG A 307 -25.72 18.51 40.25
N ARG A 308 -24.98 19.56 39.89
CA ARG A 308 -24.69 19.98 38.51
C ARG A 308 -24.04 18.84 37.69
N ILE A 309 -23.13 18.08 38.31
CA ILE A 309 -22.47 16.93 37.67
C ILE A 309 -23.31 15.67 37.79
N LEU A 310 -23.88 15.43 38.97
CA LEU A 310 -24.54 14.16 39.26
C LEU A 310 -25.75 13.92 38.35
N ILE A 311 -26.64 14.91 38.17
CA ILE A 311 -27.88 14.69 37.44
C ILE A 311 -27.59 14.30 35.96
N PRO A 312 -26.76 15.05 35.20
CA PRO A 312 -26.37 14.64 33.85
C PRO A 312 -25.63 13.30 33.81
N LEU A 313 -24.79 13.01 34.81
CA LEU A 313 -24.09 11.73 34.89
C LEU A 313 -25.07 10.57 35.04
N LEU A 314 -26.06 10.70 35.92
CA LEU A 314 -27.08 9.67 36.13
C LEU A 314 -27.95 9.48 34.88
N GLU A 315 -28.35 10.55 34.21
CA GLU A 315 -29.08 10.49 32.94
C GLU A 315 -28.25 9.81 31.84
N LYS A 316 -26.93 10.05 31.80
CA LYS A 316 -26.01 9.36 30.90
C LYS A 316 -25.91 7.87 31.23
N MET A 317 -25.81 7.50 32.52
CA MET A 317 -25.79 6.09 32.95
C MET A 317 -27.12 5.37 32.63
N ASP A 318 -28.25 6.06 32.75
CA ASP A 318 -29.56 5.54 32.38
C ASP A 318 -29.63 5.30 30.85
N ARG A 319 -29.18 6.26 30.03
CA ARG A 319 -29.09 6.13 28.56
C ARG A 319 -28.12 5.04 28.11
N ASP A 320 -26.98 4.90 28.78
CA ASP A 320 -25.98 3.86 28.50
C ASP A 320 -26.42 2.48 29.04
N GLY A 321 -27.60 2.41 29.67
CA GLY A 321 -28.19 1.17 30.18
C GLY A 321 -27.50 0.61 31.44
N VAL A 322 -26.72 1.43 32.13
CA VAL A 322 -26.04 1.05 33.39
C VAL A 322 -27.02 1.06 34.56
N THR A 323 -27.88 2.07 34.63
CA THR A 323 -28.89 2.24 35.68
C THR A 323 -30.30 2.34 35.11
N LEU A 324 -31.29 2.21 35.99
CA LEU A 324 -32.68 2.50 35.71
C LEU A 324 -33.25 3.38 36.83
N ARG A 325 -33.92 4.47 36.46
CA ARG A 325 -34.67 5.32 37.40
C ARG A 325 -36.04 4.70 37.70
N GLN A 326 -36.35 4.54 38.99
CA GLN A 326 -37.63 4.07 39.51
C GLN A 326 -38.13 5.08 40.54
N GLY A 327 -39.01 6.01 40.12
CA GLY A 327 -39.43 7.13 40.96
C GLY A 327 -38.24 8.02 41.36
N ASP A 328 -38.00 8.10 42.67
CA ASP A 328 -36.94 8.93 43.27
C ASP A 328 -35.60 8.21 43.48
N VAL A 329 -35.58 6.89 43.24
CA VAL A 329 -34.38 6.06 43.37
C VAL A 329 -33.88 5.56 42.03
N ARG A 330 -32.63 5.12 42.01
CA ARG A 330 -32.02 4.38 40.91
C ARG A 330 -31.59 3.01 41.37
N VAL A 331 -31.72 2.06 40.47
CA VAL A 331 -31.27 0.67 40.62
C VAL A 331 -30.31 0.32 39.49
N LEU A 332 -29.50 -0.72 39.68
CA LEU A 332 -28.73 -1.27 38.59
C LEU A 332 -29.62 -2.01 37.61
N ARG A 333 -29.37 -1.82 36.32
CA ARG A 333 -30.03 -2.60 35.29
C ARG A 333 -29.45 -4.02 35.31
N ALA A 334 -30.31 -5.04 35.27
CA ALA A 334 -29.86 -6.42 35.13
C ALA A 334 -29.07 -6.58 33.82
N GLU A 335 -27.91 -7.22 33.89
CA GLU A 335 -27.14 -7.59 32.69
C GLU A 335 -27.99 -8.60 31.88
N LYS A 336 -28.21 -8.30 30.60
CA LYS A 336 -28.75 -9.25 29.63
C LYS A 336 -27.64 -10.17 29.16
#